data_AF-A0A537K4A1-F1
#
_entry.id   AF-A0A537K4A1-F1
#
_cell.length_a   1.000
_cell.length_b   1.000
_cell.length_c   1.000
_cell.angle_alpha   90.00
_cell.angle_beta   90.00
_cell.angle_gamma   90.00
#
_symmetry.space_group_name_H-M   'P 1'
#
loop_
_entity.id
_entity.type
_entity.pdbx_description
1 polymer ?
#
loop_
_entity_poly.entity_id
_entity_poly.type
_entity_poly.pdbx_seq_one_letter_code
_entity_poly.pdbx_strand_id
1 'polypeptide(L)'
;MRKFISICACVLLLSCIGNAQQTKDPETRIKELGIQLIKPTPPIANYVKAVRVGNLVYLSGHGPDKPEGGQVTGKVGGDLTLEQGRDAARLTGISLLSTLKGEIGDLNKVKRIVKVLGMVNSVPTF
;
A
#
# COMPACT_ATOMS: atom_id res chain seq x y z
N MET A 1 7.52 -44.21 33.35
CA MET A 1 6.99 -44.00 31.98
C MET A 1 6.00 -42.82 31.83
N ARG A 2 5.37 -42.29 32.91
CA ARG A 2 4.42 -41.14 32.80
C ARG A 2 5.07 -39.74 32.67
N LYS A 3 6.34 -39.57 33.07
CA LYS A 3 7.04 -38.26 33.02
C LYS A 3 7.50 -37.82 31.61
N PHE A 4 7.74 -38.77 30.71
CA PHE A 4 8.20 -38.47 29.33
C PHE A 4 7.09 -37.96 28.41
N ILE A 5 5.84 -38.42 28.63
CA ILE A 5 4.68 -37.97 27.85
C ILE A 5 4.35 -36.50 28.14
N SER A 6 4.56 -36.03 29.38
CA SER A 6 4.26 -34.64 29.78
C SER A 6 5.23 -33.60 29.22
N ILE A 7 6.49 -33.99 28.94
CA ILE A 7 7.51 -33.06 28.40
C ILE A 7 7.32 -32.87 26.88
N CYS A 8 6.93 -33.92 26.14
CA CYS A 8 6.60 -33.81 24.72
C CYS A 8 5.39 -32.91 24.45
N ALA A 9 4.36 -32.93 25.31
CA ALA A 9 3.18 -32.08 25.16
C ALA A 9 3.48 -30.57 25.35
N CYS A 10 4.44 -30.23 26.21
CA CYS A 10 4.85 -28.84 26.45
C CYS A 10 5.68 -28.25 25.30
N VAL A 11 6.53 -29.06 24.66
CA VAL A 11 7.36 -28.61 23.52
C VAL A 11 6.52 -28.44 22.25
N LEU A 12 5.49 -29.28 22.06
CA LEU A 12 4.56 -29.17 20.93
C LEU A 12 3.64 -27.95 21.00
N LEU A 13 3.36 -27.40 22.18
CA LEU A 13 2.55 -26.18 22.33
C LEU A 13 3.35 -24.89 22.01
N LEU A 14 4.68 -24.91 22.16
CA LEU A 14 5.53 -23.75 21.82
C LEU A 14 5.71 -23.55 20.31
N SER A 15 5.63 -24.62 19.50
CA SER A 15 5.79 -24.50 18.04
C SER A 15 4.55 -23.93 17.34
N CYS A 16 3.40 -23.89 18.01
CA CYS A 16 2.16 -23.33 17.47
C CYS A 16 2.06 -21.80 17.64
N ILE A 17 2.90 -21.19 18.48
CA ILE A 17 2.88 -19.74 18.76
C ILE A 17 3.78 -18.97 17.78
N GLY A 18 4.66 -19.65 17.04
CA GLY A 18 5.66 -19.04 16.17
C GLY A 18 5.17 -18.50 14.82
N ASN A 19 3.88 -18.62 14.49
CA ASN A 19 3.33 -18.17 13.19
C ASN A 19 2.11 -17.26 13.32
N ALA A 20 1.96 -16.58 14.47
CA ALA A 20 1.14 -15.38 14.53
C ALA A 20 1.79 -14.33 13.61
N GLN A 21 1.28 -14.26 12.38
CA GLN A 21 1.55 -13.29 11.32
C GLN A 21 2.40 -12.11 11.79
N GLN A 22 3.70 -12.16 11.55
CA GLN A 22 4.58 -11.01 11.75
C GLN A 22 4.07 -9.92 10.81
N THR A 23 3.33 -8.95 11.37
CA THR A 23 2.90 -7.76 10.65
C THR A 23 4.18 -7.03 10.31
N LYS A 24 4.75 -7.29 9.12
CA LYS A 24 5.96 -6.60 8.69
C LYS A 24 5.65 -5.10 8.72
N ASP A 25 6.43 -4.37 9.50
CA ASP A 25 6.37 -2.91 9.56
C ASP A 25 6.34 -2.35 8.13
N PRO A 26 5.27 -1.65 7.72
CA PRO A 26 5.13 -1.13 6.36
C PRO A 26 6.25 -0.17 5.99
N GLU A 27 6.82 0.58 6.94
CA GLU A 27 7.92 1.51 6.70
C GLU A 27 9.18 0.74 6.31
N THR A 28 9.52 -0.32 7.06
CA THR A 28 10.60 -1.25 6.71
C THR A 28 10.36 -1.92 5.37
N ARG A 29 9.13 -2.39 5.12
CA ARG A 29 8.80 -3.07 3.86
C ARG A 29 8.94 -2.16 2.64
N ILE A 30 8.57 -0.88 2.75
CA ILE A 30 8.78 0.12 1.70
C ILE A 30 10.27 0.25 1.36
N LYS A 31 11.14 0.31 2.38
CA LYS A 31 12.59 0.36 2.18
C LYS A 31 13.16 -0.90 1.53
N GLU A 32 12.74 -2.08 2.00
CA GLU A 32 13.16 -3.38 1.40
C GLU A 32 12.81 -3.48 -0.08
N LEU A 33 11.66 -2.91 -0.47
CA LEU A 33 11.19 -2.89 -1.85
C LEU A 33 11.85 -1.80 -2.71
N GLY A 34 12.79 -1.03 -2.14
CA GLY A 34 13.42 0.11 -2.81
C GLY A 34 12.43 1.22 -3.18
N ILE A 35 11.28 1.30 -2.51
CA ILE A 35 10.26 2.30 -2.80
C ILE A 35 10.65 3.60 -2.11
N GLN A 36 10.73 4.68 -2.89
CA GLN A 36 10.87 6.03 -2.37
C GLN A 36 9.50 6.70 -2.33
N LEU A 37 9.09 7.14 -1.14
CA LEU A 37 7.87 7.94 -1.01
C LEU A 37 8.14 9.36 -1.51
N ILE A 38 7.33 9.81 -2.46
CA ILE A 38 7.40 11.15 -3.03
C ILE A 38 6.77 12.19 -2.11
N LYS A 39 7.22 13.44 -2.18
CA LYS A 39 6.53 14.56 -1.54
C LYS A 39 5.16 14.75 -2.20
N PRO A 40 4.04 14.73 -1.45
CA PRO A 40 2.71 14.93 -2.05
C PRO A 40 2.62 16.26 -2.79
N THR A 41 2.07 16.23 -4.00
CA THR A 41 1.75 17.43 -4.77
C THR A 41 0.56 18.17 -4.15
N PRO A 42 0.51 19.51 -4.23
CA PRO A 42 -0.66 20.26 -3.80
C PRO A 42 -1.91 19.86 -4.63
N PRO A 43 -3.12 20.00 -4.07
CA PRO A 43 -4.35 19.84 -4.84
C PRO A 43 -4.39 20.75 -6.07
N ILE A 44 -4.95 20.25 -7.18
CA ILE A 44 -5.07 21.02 -8.43
C ILE A 44 -6.35 21.86 -8.52
N ALA A 45 -7.25 21.74 -7.52
CA ALA A 45 -8.54 22.41 -7.45
C ALA A 45 -8.98 22.53 -5.97
N ASN A 46 -10.23 22.93 -5.74
CA ASN A 46 -10.81 23.12 -4.39
C ASN A 46 -11.17 21.79 -3.70
N TYR A 47 -10.15 21.02 -3.34
CA TYR A 47 -10.26 19.79 -2.55
C TYR A 47 -8.97 19.56 -1.75
N VAL A 48 -8.99 18.61 -0.81
CA VAL A 48 -7.80 18.20 -0.05
C VAL A 48 -7.40 16.77 -0.40
N LYS A 49 -6.12 16.43 -0.23
CA LYS A 49 -5.60 15.10 -0.60
C LYS A 49 -6.00 14.00 0.39
N ALA A 50 -6.29 14.36 1.64
CA ALA A 50 -6.77 13.45 2.68
C ALA A 50 -7.75 14.18 3.61
N VAL A 51 -8.75 13.45 4.12
CA VAL A 51 -9.65 13.89 5.19
C VAL A 51 -9.77 12.77 6.21
N ARG A 52 -9.74 13.12 7.49
CA ARG A 52 -9.99 12.18 8.59
C ARG A 52 -11.40 12.35 9.16
N VAL A 53 -12.12 11.24 9.27
CA VAL A 53 -13.43 11.17 9.96
C VAL A 53 -13.36 10.05 10.98
N GLY A 54 -13.27 10.42 12.27
CA GLY A 54 -12.97 9.47 13.35
C GLY A 54 -11.68 8.70 13.09
N ASN A 55 -11.78 7.38 12.95
CA ASN A 55 -10.63 6.49 12.70
C ASN A 55 -10.41 6.17 11.21
N LEU A 56 -11.22 6.73 10.31
CA LEU A 56 -11.07 6.53 8.87
C LEU A 56 -10.32 7.72 8.25
N VAL A 57 -9.35 7.43 7.40
CA VAL A 57 -8.68 8.42 6.54
C VAL A 57 -9.13 8.15 5.11
N TYR A 58 -9.82 9.11 4.52
CA TYR A 58 -10.24 9.09 3.12
C TYR A 58 -9.22 9.84 2.28
N LEU A 59 -8.63 9.16 1.31
CA LEU A 59 -7.73 9.77 0.34
C LEU A 59 -8.53 10.16 -0.91
N SER A 60 -8.19 11.32 -1.47
CA SER A 60 -8.65 11.72 -2.80
C SER A 60 -8.01 10.86 -3.89
N GLY A 61 -8.38 11.08 -5.15
CA GLY A 61 -7.75 10.40 -6.28
C GLY A 61 -6.29 10.81 -6.47
N HIS A 62 -5.45 9.83 -6.78
CA HIS A 62 -4.04 10.01 -7.15
C HIS A 62 -3.79 9.39 -8.51
N GLY A 63 -2.85 9.98 -9.25
CA GLY A 63 -2.40 9.47 -10.54
C GLY A 63 -1.03 8.78 -10.43
N PRO A 64 -0.53 8.26 -11.56
CA PRO A 64 0.80 7.67 -11.67
C PRO A 64 1.87 8.77 -11.76
N ASP A 65 2.06 9.51 -10.68
CA ASP A 65 3.08 10.58 -10.58
C ASP A 65 4.49 9.97 -10.67
N LYS A 66 5.31 10.53 -11.57
CA LYS A 66 6.70 10.10 -11.73
C LYS A 66 7.61 10.82 -10.72
N PRO A 67 8.65 10.15 -10.16
CA PRO A 67 9.57 10.78 -9.21
C PRO A 67 10.25 12.06 -9.74
N GLU A 68 10.58 12.08 -11.02
CA GLU A 68 11.19 13.21 -11.73
C GLU A 68 10.22 14.33 -12.11
N GLY A 69 8.92 14.12 -11.89
CA GLY A 69 7.84 15.04 -12.26
C GLY A 69 7.04 14.58 -13.48
N GLY A 70 5.80 15.07 -13.56
CA GLY A 70 4.82 14.64 -14.56
C GLY A 70 4.13 13.32 -14.20
N GLN A 71 3.33 12.80 -15.14
CA GLN A 71 2.52 11.60 -14.96
C GLN A 71 2.69 10.64 -16.13
N VAL A 72 2.52 9.35 -15.87
CA VAL A 72 2.28 8.38 -16.94
C VAL A 72 0.90 8.68 -17.55
N THR A 73 0.84 8.80 -18.88
CA THR A 73 -0.38 9.10 -19.62
C THR A 73 -0.55 8.11 -20.78
N GLY A 74 -1.79 7.96 -21.26
CA GLY A 74 -2.16 7.00 -22.31
C GLY A 74 -3.26 6.03 -21.88
N LYS A 75 -3.65 5.16 -22.81
CA LYS A 75 -4.63 4.08 -22.61
C LYS A 75 -3.96 2.71 -22.56
N VAL A 76 -4.28 1.92 -21.54
CA VAL A 76 -3.85 0.52 -21.46
C VAL A 76 -4.53 -0.30 -22.56
N GLY A 77 -3.76 -1.16 -23.23
CA GLY A 77 -4.18 -1.92 -24.41
C GLY A 77 -4.10 -1.14 -25.73
N GLY A 78 -3.71 0.13 -25.67
CA GLY A 78 -3.42 0.98 -26.83
C GLY A 78 -2.02 1.58 -26.68
N ASP A 79 -1.95 2.80 -26.11
CA ASP A 79 -0.70 3.53 -25.89
C ASP A 79 0.24 2.83 -24.87
N LEU A 80 -0.34 2.09 -23.92
CA LEU A 80 0.37 1.40 -22.85
C LEU A 80 0.12 -0.11 -22.90
N THR A 81 1.17 -0.89 -22.67
CA THR A 81 1.06 -2.33 -22.44
C THR A 81 0.44 -2.62 -21.06
N LEU A 82 0.00 -3.86 -20.83
CA LEU A 82 -0.46 -4.30 -19.50
C LEU A 82 0.64 -4.10 -18.43
N GLU A 83 1.88 -4.41 -18.76
CA GLU A 83 3.02 -4.25 -17.85
C GLU A 83 3.22 -2.78 -17.47
N GLN A 84 3.23 -1.88 -18.45
CA GLN A 84 3.31 -0.43 -18.21
C GLN A 84 2.10 0.08 -17.41
N GLY A 85 0.91 -0.48 -17.64
CA GLY A 85 -0.28 -0.19 -16.83
C GLY A 85 -0.11 -0.61 -15.36
N ARG A 86 0.52 -1.76 -15.11
CA ARG A 86 0.85 -2.22 -13.74
C ARG A 86 1.88 -1.32 -13.07
N ASP A 87 2.88 -0.86 -13.82
CA ASP A 87 3.87 0.08 -13.31
C ASP A 87 3.24 1.44 -12.98
N ALA A 88 2.33 1.94 -13.81
CA ALA A 88 1.54 3.13 -13.52
C ALA A 88 0.67 2.95 -12.26
N ALA A 89 0.03 1.80 -12.10
CA ALA A 89 -0.72 1.48 -10.88
C ALA A 89 0.18 1.44 -9.64
N ARG A 90 1.42 0.94 -9.76
CA ARG A 90 2.41 0.96 -8.69
C ARG A 90 2.79 2.39 -8.29
N LEU A 91 3.06 3.28 -9.25
CA LEU A 91 3.32 4.71 -8.99
C LEU A 91 2.13 5.39 -8.29
N THR A 92 0.91 5.06 -8.71
CA THR A 92 -0.32 5.55 -8.07
C THR A 92 -0.40 5.11 -6.60
N GLY A 93 -0.10 3.83 -6.33
CA GLY A 93 -0.03 3.30 -4.96
C GLY A 93 1.03 3.99 -4.09
N ILE A 94 2.20 4.30 -4.66
CA ILE A 94 3.26 5.05 -3.97
C ILE A 94 2.77 6.46 -3.61
N SER A 95 2.11 7.14 -4.55
CA SER A 95 1.56 8.49 -4.35
C SER A 95 0.48 8.54 -3.25
N LEU A 96 -0.36 7.49 -3.18
CA LEU A 96 -1.34 7.29 -2.12
C LEU A 96 -0.65 7.09 -0.75
N LEU A 97 0.34 6.20 -0.68
CA LEU A 97 1.09 5.93 0.56
C LEU A 97 1.85 7.16 1.05
N SER A 98 2.44 7.93 0.13
CA SER A 98 3.07 9.22 0.43
C SER A 98 2.11 10.20 1.10
N THR A 99 0.91 10.34 0.53
CA THR A 99 -0.12 11.24 1.07
C THR A 99 -0.62 10.74 2.43
N LEU A 100 -0.88 9.43 2.55
CA LEU A 100 -1.31 8.83 3.80
C LEU A 100 -0.27 9.04 4.91
N LYS A 101 1.01 8.77 4.62
CA LYS A 101 2.11 9.01 5.55
C LYS A 101 2.21 10.49 5.91
N GLY A 102 2.04 11.40 4.96
CA GLY A 102 1.99 12.84 5.23
C GLY A 102 0.88 13.22 6.21
N GLU A 103 -0.30 12.61 6.06
CA GLU A 103 -1.47 12.88 6.91
C GLU A 103 -1.32 12.29 8.34
N ILE A 104 -0.79 11.07 8.48
CA ILE A 104 -0.77 10.35 9.76
C ILE A 104 0.62 10.27 10.42
N GLY A 105 1.67 10.71 9.72
CA GLY A 105 3.09 10.66 10.10
C GLY A 105 3.75 9.29 9.96
N ASP A 106 3.06 8.23 10.35
CA ASP A 106 3.60 6.87 10.47
C ASP A 106 2.59 5.83 9.97
N LEU A 107 2.99 5.04 8.97
CA LEU A 107 2.15 4.02 8.36
C LEU A 107 1.84 2.84 9.30
N ASN A 108 2.60 2.65 10.39
CA ASN A 108 2.26 1.67 11.43
C ASN A 108 0.95 2.00 12.16
N LYS A 109 0.44 3.23 12.06
CA LYS A 109 -0.87 3.61 12.60
C LYS A 109 -2.05 3.06 11.80
N VAL A 110 -1.81 2.54 10.59
CA VAL A 110 -2.85 1.95 9.75
C VAL A 110 -3.22 0.57 10.25
N LYS A 111 -4.43 0.43 10.78
CA LYS A 111 -4.94 -0.87 11.26
C LYS A 111 -5.41 -1.77 10.11
N ARG A 112 -5.99 -1.19 9.06
CA ARG A 112 -6.56 -1.93 7.92
C ARG A 112 -6.81 -0.99 6.75
N ILE A 113 -6.54 -1.46 5.53
CA ILE A 113 -7.07 -0.86 4.31
C ILE A 113 -8.49 -1.39 4.11
N VAL A 114 -9.50 -0.54 4.30
CA VAL A 114 -10.92 -0.95 4.24
C VAL A 114 -11.40 -1.08 2.80
N LYS A 115 -10.88 -0.25 1.89
CA LYS A 115 -11.27 -0.22 0.47
C LYS A 115 -10.11 0.31 -0.37
N VAL A 116 -9.97 -0.25 -1.57
CA VAL A 116 -9.18 0.32 -2.67
C VAL A 116 -10.10 0.46 -3.88
N LEU A 117 -10.12 1.64 -4.50
CA LEU A 117 -10.80 1.87 -5.76
C LEU A 117 -9.75 2.23 -6.82
N GLY A 118 -9.62 1.39 -7.84
CA GLY A 118 -8.74 1.64 -8.98
C GLY A 118 -9.55 2.01 -10.22
N MET A 119 -9.11 3.03 -10.95
CA MET A 119 -9.67 3.41 -12.25
C MET A 119 -8.56 3.32 -13.29
N VAL A 120 -8.82 2.63 -14.40
CA VAL A 120 -7.84 2.44 -15.48
C VAL A 120 -8.42 3.07 -16.74
N ASN A 121 -7.66 3.99 -17.34
CA ASN A 121 -7.96 4.47 -18.69
C ASN A 121 -7.48 3.41 -19.68
N SER A 122 -8.40 2.66 -20.28
CA SER A 122 -8.10 1.61 -21.25
C SER A 122 -8.79 1.87 -22.59
N VAL A 123 -8.37 1.13 -23.61
CA VAL A 123 -9.14 1.00 -24.85
C VAL A 123 -10.38 0.12 -24.58
N PRO A 124 -11.47 0.25 -25.37
CA PRO A 124 -12.69 -0.55 -25.16
C PRO A 124 -12.50 -2.07 -25.28
N THR A 125 -11.44 -2.52 -25.93
CA THR A 125 -11.15 -3.93 -26.22
C THR A 125 -10.14 -4.57 -25.25
N PHE A 126 -9.75 -3.85 -24.19
CA PHE A 126 -8.81 -4.34 -23.18
C PHE A 126 -9.49 -5.19 -22.11
#